data_AF-A0AA39FJA4-F1
#
_entry.id   AF-A0AA39FJA4-F1
#
_cell.length_a   1.000
_cell.length_b   1.000
_cell.length_c   1.000
_cell.angle_alpha   90.00
_cell.angle_beta   90.00
_cell.angle_gamma   90.00
#
_symmetry.space_group_name_H-M   'P 1'
#
loop_
_entity.id
_entity.type
_entity.pdbx_description
1 polymer ?
#
loop_
_entity_poly.entity_id
_entity_poly.type
_entity_poly.pdbx_seq_one_letter_code
_entity_poly.pdbx_strand_id
1 'polypeptide(L)'
;MYISEQEICRWGQTNPCKRNYIKGKKIASVEHIMKSGELNGINNNDEVRFVAFCMQTSHLKNKPHEINCSVSCDGKILSMVCTCKAGLGEKCKHIFGTLFYCTLID
;
A
#
# COMPACT_ATOMS: atom_id res chain seq x y z
N MET A 1 -6.53 -7.72 8.95
CA MET A 1 -7.03 -7.74 7.54
C MET A 1 -5.93 -8.33 6.67
N TYR A 2 -6.15 -9.47 6.01
CA TYR A 2 -5.08 -10.19 5.33
C TYR A 2 -5.13 -9.97 3.81
N ILE A 3 -4.09 -9.35 3.23
CA ILE A 3 -3.89 -9.27 1.78
C ILE A 3 -2.83 -10.31 1.40
N SER A 4 -3.13 -11.23 0.49
CA SER A 4 -2.14 -12.22 0.07
C SER A 4 -1.10 -11.63 -0.88
N GLU A 5 0.12 -12.14 -0.84
CA GLU A 5 1.16 -11.74 -1.80
C GLU A 5 0.78 -12.07 -3.25
N GLN A 6 0.02 -13.15 -3.45
CA GLN A 6 -0.52 -13.52 -4.75
C GLN A 6 -1.47 -12.43 -5.29
N GLU A 7 -2.33 -11.89 -4.44
CA GLU A 7 -3.24 -10.79 -4.81
C GLU A 7 -2.47 -9.52 -5.16
N ILE A 8 -1.43 -9.18 -4.39
CA ILE A 8 -0.53 -8.04 -4.68
C ILE A 8 0.10 -8.19 -6.06
N CYS A 9 0.58 -9.38 -6.39
CA CYS A 9 1.18 -9.65 -7.70
C CYS A 9 0.15 -9.58 -8.84
N ARG A 10 -1.06 -10.14 -8.62
CA ARG A 10 -2.17 -10.14 -9.58
C ARG A 10 -2.63 -8.71 -9.90
N TRP A 11 -3.03 -7.96 -8.88
CA TRP A 11 -3.53 -6.58 -9.02
C TRP A 11 -2.44 -5.65 -9.57
N GLY A 12 -1.23 -5.75 -9.02
CA GLY A 12 -0.09 -4.93 -9.42
C GLY A 12 0.51 -5.29 -10.78
N GLN A 13 0.09 -6.40 -11.40
CA GLN A 13 0.69 -7.00 -12.60
C GLN A 13 2.22 -7.06 -12.48
N THR A 14 2.69 -7.59 -11.35
CA THR A 14 4.10 -7.60 -10.96
C THR A 14 4.56 -9.01 -10.57
N ASN A 15 5.87 -9.17 -10.32
CA ASN A 15 6.46 -10.41 -9.82
C ASN A 15 7.76 -10.12 -9.04
N PRO A 16 8.33 -11.11 -8.33
CA PRO A 16 9.53 -10.92 -7.50
C PRO A 16 10.75 -10.34 -8.22
N CYS A 17 10.84 -10.46 -9.55
CA CYS A 17 11.94 -9.93 -10.35
C CYS A 17 11.72 -8.47 -10.78
N LYS A 18 10.53 -7.90 -10.59
CA LYS A 18 10.21 -6.54 -11.03
C LYS A 18 10.63 -5.50 -9.98
N ARG A 19 11.11 -4.34 -10.47
CA ARG A 19 11.68 -3.27 -9.64
C ARG A 19 10.72 -2.71 -8.59
N ASN A 20 9.43 -2.58 -8.92
CA ASN A 20 8.38 -2.11 -8.03
C ASN A 20 8.12 -3.10 -6.88
N TYR A 21 8.12 -4.41 -7.16
CA TYR A 21 8.03 -5.45 -6.13
C TYR A 21 9.21 -5.34 -5.16
N ILE A 22 10.45 -5.38 -5.68
CA ILE A 22 11.67 -5.37 -4.86
C ILE A 22 11.74 -4.11 -3.99
N LYS A 23 11.48 -2.94 -4.59
CA LYS A 23 11.48 -1.67 -3.85
C LYS A 23 10.34 -1.58 -2.84
N GLY A 24 9.17 -2.14 -3.15
CA GLY A 24 8.04 -2.21 -2.25
C GLY A 24 8.37 -3.03 -1.00
N LYS A 25 8.85 -4.26 -1.17
CA LYS A 25 9.30 -5.11 -0.05
C LYS A 25 10.34 -4.41 0.81
N LYS A 26 11.31 -3.73 0.19
CA LYS A 26 12.31 -2.95 0.91
C LYS A 26 11.70 -1.80 1.72
N ILE A 27 10.65 -1.13 1.24
CA ILE A 27 9.94 -0.07 1.98
C ILE A 27 9.19 -0.66 3.18
N ALA A 28 8.50 -1.78 2.98
CA ALA A 28 7.76 -2.45 4.04
C ALA A 28 8.69 -2.92 5.17
N SER A 29 9.89 -3.42 4.84
CA SER A 29 10.83 -3.98 5.81
C SER A 29 11.61 -2.95 6.63
N VAL A 30 11.57 -1.66 6.27
CA VAL A 30 12.38 -0.60 6.93
C VAL A 30 11.52 0.43 7.67
N GLU A 31 10.29 0.05 8.02
CA GLU A 31 9.34 0.87 8.80
C GLU A 31 9.14 2.30 8.27
N HIS A 32 9.26 2.50 6.95
CA HIS A 32 8.95 3.81 6.35
C HIS A 32 7.45 4.12 6.33
N ILE A 33 6.61 3.20 6.80
CA ILE A 33 5.15 3.31 6.83
C ILE A 33 4.72 3.56 8.26
N MET A 34 4.28 4.79 8.54
CA MET A 34 4.15 5.27 9.93
C MET A 34 2.77 5.07 10.55
N LYS A 35 1.70 4.89 9.77
CA LYS A 35 0.35 4.70 10.32
C LYS A 35 -0.60 4.20 9.25
N SER A 36 -1.31 3.10 9.50
CA SER A 36 -2.54 2.72 8.80
C SER A 36 -3.71 2.98 9.75
N GLY A 37 -4.64 3.85 9.40
CA GLY A 37 -5.88 4.05 10.17
C GLY A 37 -7.09 3.68 9.33
N GLU A 38 -8.06 2.96 9.90
CA GLU A 38 -9.35 2.70 9.25
C GLU A 38 -10.14 4.01 9.15
N LEU A 39 -10.54 4.37 7.94
CA LEU A 39 -11.46 5.47 7.69
C LEU A 39 -12.88 4.91 7.81
N ASN A 40 -13.38 4.84 9.04
CA ASN A 40 -14.78 4.62 9.41
C ASN A 40 -15.49 3.42 8.76
N GLY A 41 -15.62 2.34 9.54
CA GLY A 41 -16.72 1.37 9.47
C GLY A 41 -16.76 0.50 8.23
N ILE A 42 -17.01 -0.79 8.41
CA ILE A 42 -17.46 -1.66 7.32
C ILE A 42 -18.70 -0.98 6.72
N ASN A 43 -18.56 -0.35 5.56
CA ASN A 43 -19.70 0.10 4.77
C ASN A 43 -20.45 -1.17 4.36
N ASN A 44 -21.75 -1.09 4.08
CA ASN A 44 -22.61 -2.23 3.64
C ASN A 44 -22.09 -3.04 2.42
N ASN A 45 -20.93 -2.70 1.85
CA ASN A 45 -20.30 -3.28 0.66
C ASN A 45 -19.06 -4.16 0.96
N ASP A 46 -18.85 -4.63 2.19
CA ASP A 46 -17.69 -5.46 2.56
C ASP A 46 -16.34 -4.83 2.19
N GLU A 47 -16.23 -3.50 2.31
CA GLU A 47 -15.05 -2.71 1.95
C GLU A 47 -14.39 -2.11 3.21
N VAL A 48 -13.10 -2.34 3.36
CA VAL A 48 -12.23 -1.73 4.37
C VAL A 48 -11.40 -0.63 3.70
N ARG A 49 -11.53 0.60 4.22
CA ARG A 49 -10.75 1.75 3.77
C ARG A 49 -9.73 2.14 4.82
N PHE A 50 -8.50 2.36 4.40
CA PHE A 50 -7.45 2.84 5.28
C PHE A 50 -6.49 3.80 4.59
N VAL A 51 -5.82 4.62 5.38
CA VAL A 51 -4.80 5.57 4.91
C VAL A 51 -3.45 5.19 5.49
N ALA A 52 -2.45 5.08 4.62
CA ALA A 52 -1.05 4.88 4.99
C ALA A 52 -0.20 6.12 4.71
N PHE A 53 0.81 6.36 5.55
CA PHE A 53 1.80 7.43 5.33
C PHE A 53 3.20 6.84 5.13
N CYS A 54 3.80 7.09 3.97
CA CYS A 54 5.15 6.62 3.63
C CYS A 54 6.16 7.78 3.62
N MET A 55 7.22 7.67 4.41
CA MET A 55 8.28 8.68 4.48
C MET A 55 9.03 8.87 3.16
N GLN A 56 9.42 10.11 2.87
CA GLN A 56 10.26 10.46 1.73
C GLN A 56 11.74 10.34 2.10
N THR A 57 12.40 9.24 1.70
CA THR A 57 13.80 8.99 2.06
C THR A 57 14.79 10.03 1.52
N SER A 58 14.47 10.70 0.40
CA SER A 58 15.32 11.74 -0.20
C SER A 58 14.96 13.16 0.23
N HIS A 59 13.82 13.34 0.89
CA HIS A 59 13.34 14.65 1.33
C HIS A 59 12.63 14.51 2.67
N LEU A 60 13.39 14.14 3.71
CA LEU A 60 12.86 13.84 5.04
C LEU A 60 12.10 15.01 5.69
N LYS A 61 12.36 16.25 5.23
CA LYS A 61 11.64 17.46 5.69
C LYS A 61 10.28 17.65 5.01
N ASN A 62 10.01 16.95 3.92
CA ASN A 62 8.73 17.02 3.22
C ASN A 62 7.68 16.15 3.91
N LYS A 63 6.41 16.50 3.69
CA LYS A 63 5.28 15.67 4.14
C LYS A 63 5.41 14.25 3.56
N PRO A 64 5.12 13.20 4.36
CA PRO A 64 5.04 11.84 3.86
C PRO A 64 4.09 11.73 2.66
N HIS A 65 4.32 10.73 1.81
CA HIS A 65 3.32 10.35 0.83
C HIS A 65 2.13 9.72 1.53
N GLU A 66 0.95 10.24 1.25
CA GLU A 66 -0.31 9.65 1.68
C GLU A 66 -0.72 8.60 0.64
N ILE A 67 -1.11 7.42 1.12
CA ILE A 67 -1.66 6.33 0.32
C ILE A 67 -3.06 6.04 0.82
N ASN A 68 -4.06 6.33 0.00
CA ASN A 68 -5.45 5.98 0.24
C ASN A 68 -5.70 4.57 -0.32
N CYS A 69 -6.21 3.69 0.52
CA CYS A 69 -6.33 2.26 0.23
C CYS A 69 -7.77 1.81 0.43
N SER A 70 -8.25 1.00 -0.50
CA SER A 70 -9.55 0.33 -0.44
C SER A 70 -9.35 -1.14 -0.79
N VAL A 71 -9.76 -2.00 0.13
CA VAL A 71 -9.70 -3.46 -0.02
C VAL A 71 -10.98 -4.07 0.49
N SER A 72 -11.38 -5.22 -0.06
CA SER A 72 -12.53 -5.95 0.45
C SER A 72 -12.18 -6.75 1.70
N CYS A 73 -13.20 -7.16 2.46
CA CYS A 73 -13.02 -8.00 3.65
C CYS A 73 -12.36 -9.36 3.34
N ASP A 74 -12.49 -9.87 2.11
CA ASP A 74 -11.80 -11.09 1.63
C ASP A 74 -10.36 -10.83 1.14
N GLY A 75 -9.85 -9.59 1.29
CA GLY A 75 -8.47 -9.24 1.01
C GLY A 75 -8.17 -8.89 -0.45
N LYS A 76 -9.18 -8.69 -1.31
CA LYS A 76 -8.95 -8.19 -2.69
C LYS A 76 -8.65 -6.71 -2.69
N ILE A 77 -7.71 -6.31 -3.54
CA ILE A 77 -7.33 -4.91 -3.69
C ILE A 77 -8.32 -4.24 -4.66
N LEU A 78 -9.04 -3.23 -4.17
CA LEU A 78 -10.05 -2.50 -4.97
C LEU A 78 -9.44 -1.22 -5.56
N SER A 79 -8.74 -0.42 -4.76
CA SER A 79 -8.06 0.79 -5.23
C SER A 79 -6.90 1.20 -4.32
N MET A 80 -5.84 1.73 -4.94
CA MET A 80 -4.68 2.28 -4.22
C MET A 80 -4.23 3.58 -4.89
N VAL A 81 -4.28 4.69 -4.14
CA VAL A 81 -3.92 6.02 -4.65
C VAL A 81 -2.84 6.61 -3.78
N CYS A 82 -1.69 6.96 -4.37
CA CYS A 82 -0.58 7.59 -3.67
C CYS A 82 -0.35 9.01 -4.16
N THR A 83 -0.08 9.95 -3.23
CA THR A 83 0.17 11.37 -3.58
C THR A 83 1.50 11.63 -4.30
N CYS A 84 2.34 10.61 -4.53
CA CYS A 84 3.56 10.79 -5.30
C CYS A 84 3.26 10.99 -6.80
N LYS A 85 4.18 11.64 -7.55
CA LYS A 85 4.00 11.90 -9.00
C LYS A 85 3.72 10.62 -9.81
N ALA A 86 4.31 9.49 -9.43
CA ALA A 86 4.11 8.20 -10.08
C ALA A 86 2.85 7.45 -9.60
N GLY A 87 2.18 7.96 -8.56
CA GLY A 87 0.99 7.35 -7.96
C GLY A 87 -0.26 7.45 -8.83
N LEU A 88 -0.26 8.34 -9.84
CA LEU A 88 -1.30 8.43 -10.86
C LEU A 88 -1.40 7.17 -11.75
N GLY A 89 -0.37 6.33 -11.77
CA GLY A 89 -0.39 5.03 -12.44
C GLY A 89 -0.61 3.83 -11.50
N GLU A 90 -1.03 4.08 -10.24
CA GLU A 90 -1.37 3.08 -9.20
C GLU A 90 -0.26 2.07 -8.81
N LYS A 91 0.92 2.14 -9.43
CA LYS A 91 1.97 1.10 -9.32
C LYS A 91 3.31 1.64 -8.78
N CYS A 92 3.26 2.68 -7.94
CA CYS A 92 4.47 3.25 -7.36
C CYS A 92 5.04 2.36 -6.24
N LYS A 93 6.33 2.51 -5.94
CA LYS A 93 7.00 1.76 -4.86
C LYS A 93 6.35 1.94 -3.48
N HIS A 94 5.71 3.09 -3.21
CA HIS A 94 5.04 3.36 -1.93
C HIS A 94 3.74 2.56 -1.80
N ILE A 95 2.99 2.38 -2.89
CA ILE A 95 1.80 1.51 -2.93
C ILE A 95 2.19 0.07 -2.63
N PHE A 96 3.21 -0.46 -3.34
CA PHE A 96 3.69 -1.81 -3.07
C PHE A 96 4.25 -1.95 -1.65
N GLY A 97 4.96 -0.96 -1.13
CA GLY A 97 5.40 -0.95 0.27
C GLY A 97 4.23 -1.05 1.24
N THR A 98 3.16 -0.31 1.00
CA THR A 98 1.94 -0.34 1.83
C THR A 98 1.28 -1.69 1.79
N LEU A 99 1.08 -2.25 0.60
CA LEU A 99 0.48 -3.58 0.43
C LEU A 99 1.29 -4.67 1.15
N PHE A 100 2.62 -4.66 1.00
CA PHE A 100 3.48 -5.62 1.69
C PHE A 100 3.53 -5.40 3.20
N TYR A 101 3.40 -4.17 3.68
CA TYR A 101 3.31 -3.90 5.11
C TYR A 101 2.02 -4.46 5.71
N CYS A 102 0.89 -4.37 4.99
CA CYS A 102 -0.36 -5.00 5.39
C CYS A 102 -0.31 -6.54 5.41
N THR A 103 0.68 -7.19 4.80
CA THR A 103 0.87 -8.64 4.94
C THR A 103 1.68 -9.03 6.18
N LEU A 104 2.23 -8.05 6.91
CA LEU A 104 3.12 -8.25 8.06
C LEU A 104 2.45 -7.91 9.40
N ILE A 105 1.30 -7.24 9.36
CA ILE A 105 0.55 -6.85 10.56
C ILE A 105 -0.70 -7.74 10.63
N ASP A 106 -0.81 -8.51 11.72
CA ASP A 106 -1.97 -9.33 12.04
C ASP A 106 -3.16 -8.48 12.53
#